data_AF-A0A835GZQ2-F1
#
_entry.id   AF-A0A835GZQ2-F1
#
_cell.length_a   1.000
_cell.length_b   1.000
_cell.length_c   1.000
_cell.angle_alpha   90.00
_cell.angle_beta   90.00
_cell.angle_gamma   90.00
#
_symmetry.space_group_name_H-M   'P 1'
#
loop_
_entity.id
_entity.type
_entity.pdbx_description
1 polymer ?
#
loop_
_entity_poly.entity_id
_entity_poly.type
_entity_poly.pdbx_seq_one_letter_code
_entity_poly.pdbx_strand_id
1 'polypeptide(L)'
;MKTPDDVIKLMVLLYQTQCNQENEKLRFAFFSKEDTYVDAMLTTNKRIDMKGNTVGCFCFFANCADITWDELLLKTREFGIHSS
;
A
#
# COMPACT_ATOMS: atom_id res chain seq x y z
N MET A 1 -17.05 8.66 5.97
CA MET A 1 -16.88 8.57 7.43
C MET A 1 -15.68 7.67 7.69
N LYS A 2 -14.61 8.16 8.35
CA LYS A 2 -13.50 7.30 8.78
C LYS A 2 -14.04 6.43 9.91
N THR A 3 -14.27 5.15 9.67
CA THR A 3 -14.64 4.26 10.76
C THR A 3 -13.38 3.92 11.57
N PRO A 4 -13.48 3.72 12.89
CA PRO A 4 -12.38 3.16 13.68
C PRO A 4 -11.83 1.88 13.03
N ASP A 5 -12.70 1.07 12.44
CA ASP A 5 -12.36 -0.18 11.76
C ASP A 5 -11.43 0.03 10.55
N ASP A 6 -11.65 1.07 9.74
CA ASP A 6 -10.81 1.35 8.58
C ASP A 6 -9.40 1.77 9.02
N VAL A 7 -9.29 2.60 10.05
CA VAL A 7 -7.99 3.01 10.61
C VAL A 7 -7.25 1.81 11.21
N ILE A 8 -7.97 0.92 11.90
CA ILE A 8 -7.39 -0.30 12.46
C ILE A 8 -6.89 -1.22 11.33
N LYS A 9 -7.67 -1.45 10.29
CA LYS A 9 -7.25 -2.27 9.12
C LYS A 9 -6.01 -1.71 8.45
N LEU A 10 -5.93 -0.38 8.29
CA LEU A 10 -4.74 0.28 7.77
C LEU A 10 -3.53 0.05 8.67
N MET A 11 -3.67 0.21 9.98
CA MET A 11 -2.57 0.00 10.93
C MET A 11 -2.11 -1.47 10.94
N VAL A 12 -3.05 -2.43 10.94
CA VAL A 12 -2.75 -3.86 10.87
C VAL A 12 -1.95 -4.19 9.61
N LEU A 13 -2.39 -3.69 8.45
CA LEU A 13 -1.67 -3.88 7.19
C LEU A 13 -0.24 -3.37 7.29
N LEU A 14 -0.03 -2.15 7.80
CA LEU A 14 1.31 -1.57 7.97
C LEU A 14 2.23 -2.41 8.86
N TYR A 15 1.69 -2.96 9.95
CA TYR A 15 2.44 -3.86 10.84
C TYR A 15 2.76 -5.19 10.15
N GLN A 16 1.80 -5.77 9.42
CA GLN A 16 1.99 -7.03 8.70
C GLN A 16 3.07 -6.91 7.62
N THR A 17 3.07 -5.82 6.85
CA THR A 17 4.10 -5.54 5.85
C THR A 17 5.49 -5.44 6.45
N GLN A 18 5.66 -5.07 7.72
CA GLN A 18 6.97 -5.05 8.36
C GLN A 18 7.44 -6.47 8.75
N CYS A 19 6.51 -7.34 9.13
CA CYS A 19 6.80 -8.71 9.53
C CYS A 19 6.97 -9.67 8.34
N ASN A 20 6.21 -9.49 7.26
CA ASN A 20 6.09 -10.45 6.16
C ASN A 20 7.02 -10.15 4.97
N GLN A 21 7.56 -11.16 4.27
CA GLN A 21 8.46 -10.95 3.12
C GLN A 21 7.71 -10.52 1.84
N GLU A 22 6.39 -10.68 1.79
CA GLU A 22 5.55 -10.33 0.64
C GLU A 22 4.84 -8.97 0.79
N ASN A 23 4.62 -8.30 -0.34
CA ASN A 23 3.85 -7.05 -0.40
C ASN A 23 2.36 -7.33 -0.16
N GLU A 24 1.74 -6.55 0.73
CA GLU A 24 0.32 -6.74 1.05
C GLU A 24 -0.55 -5.66 0.38
N LYS A 25 -1.73 -6.09 -0.09
CA LYS A 25 -2.72 -5.25 -0.75
C LYS A 25 -4.02 -5.22 0.05
N LEU A 26 -4.58 -4.02 0.23
CA LEU A 26 -5.85 -3.82 0.92
C LEU A 26 -6.73 -2.86 0.12
N ARG A 27 -7.99 -3.24 -0.10
CA ARG A 27 -8.99 -2.29 -0.60
C ARG A 27 -9.37 -1.34 0.52
N PHE A 28 -9.24 -0.05 0.28
CA PHE A 28 -9.45 1.01 1.27
C PHE A 28 -10.23 2.15 0.63
N ALA A 29 -11.34 2.53 1.25
CA ALA A 29 -12.16 3.63 0.80
C ALA A 29 -12.08 4.82 1.76
N PHE A 30 -12.02 6.03 1.22
CA PHE A 30 -11.99 7.26 1.99
C PHE A 30 -12.65 8.40 1.23
N PHE A 31 -12.86 9.52 1.92
CA PHE A 31 -13.32 10.76 1.28
C PHE A 31 -12.13 11.69 1.09
N SER A 32 -12.01 12.28 -0.10
CA SER A 32 -11.02 13.33 -0.36
C SER A 32 -11.33 14.60 0.43
N LYS A 33 -10.46 15.62 0.33
CA LYS A 33 -10.73 16.91 0.98
C LYS A 33 -11.92 17.65 0.37
N GLU A 34 -12.28 17.28 -0.85
CA GLU A 34 -13.41 17.78 -1.64
C GLU A 34 -14.66 16.91 -1.48
N ASP A 35 -14.73 16.08 -0.42
CA ASP A 35 -15.84 15.16 -0.11
C ASP A 35 -16.18 14.17 -1.24
N THR A 36 -15.22 13.88 -2.12
CA THR A 36 -15.37 12.84 -3.14
C THR A 36 -15.07 11.47 -2.55
N TYR A 37 -15.96 10.50 -2.73
CA TYR A 37 -15.71 9.10 -2.36
C TYR A 37 -14.64 8.50 -3.28
N VAL A 38 -13.56 7.99 -2.69
CA VAL A 38 -12.46 7.34 -3.38
C VAL A 38 -12.36 5.92 -2.87
N ASP A 39 -12.47 4.95 -3.77
CA ASP A 39 -12.16 3.55 -3.51
C ASP A 39 -10.80 3.22 -4.11
N ALA A 40 -9.86 2.85 -3.27
CA ALA A 40 -8.47 2.67 -3.67
C ALA A 40 -7.93 1.31 -3.26
N MET A 41 -7.03 0.78 -4.08
CA MET A 41 -6.14 -0.29 -3.67
C MET A 41 -4.94 0.33 -2.99
N LEU A 42 -4.73 -0.01 -1.73
CA LEU A 42 -3.54 0.31 -0.97
C LEU A 42 -2.53 -0.82 -1.14
N THR A 43 -1.37 -0.52 -1.71
CA THR A 43 -0.26 -1.48 -1.79
C THR A 43 0.83 -1.04 -0.85
N THR A 44 1.30 -1.96 -0.01
CA THR A 44 2.34 -1.71 0.98
C THR A 44 3.60 -2.46 0.61
N ASN A 45 4.76 -1.82 0.78
CA ASN A 45 6.04 -2.43 0.45
C ASN A 45 7.05 -2.12 1.57
N LYS A 46 7.91 -3.10 1.86
CA LYS A 46 9.03 -2.92 2.79
C LYS A 46 10.04 -1.93 2.21
N ARG A 47 10.59 -1.10 3.08
CA ARG A 47 11.80 -0.34 2.82
C ARG A 47 12.95 -1.04 3.54
N ILE A 48 13.89 -1.56 2.75
CA ILE A 48 15.11 -2.20 3.26
C ILE A 48 16.31 -1.26 3.07
N ASP A 49 17.24 -1.28 4.03
CA ASP A 49 18.52 -0.59 3.88
C ASP A 49 19.51 -1.41 3.03
N MET A 50 20.70 -0.87 2.78
CA MET A 50 21.76 -1.55 2.01
C MET A 50 22.27 -2.84 2.68
N LYS A 51 21.96 -3.07 3.96
CA LYS A 51 22.33 -4.26 4.72
C LYS A 51 21.17 -5.28 4.79
N GLY A 52 20.04 -5.00 4.14
CA GLY A 52 18.85 -5.85 4.14
C GLY A 52 17.97 -5.69 5.38
N ASN A 53 18.23 -4.72 6.26
CA ASN A 53 17.37 -4.49 7.43
C ASN A 53 16.10 -3.74 7.00
N THR A 54 14.95 -4.15 7.52
CA THR A 54 13.71 -3.38 7.35
C THR A 54 13.82 -2.10 8.17
N VAL A 55 13.83 -0.96 7.48
CA VAL A 55 13.91 0.39 8.09
C VAL A 55 12.58 1.15 8.00
N GLY A 56 11.56 0.53 7.41
CA GLY A 56 10.20 1.05 7.36
C GLY A 56 9.36 0.40 6.27
N CYS A 57 8.27 1.07 5.90
CA CYS A 57 7.41 0.71 4.77
C CYS A 57 6.91 1.98 4.09
N PHE A 58 6.50 1.87 2.84
CA PHE A 58 5.76 2.91 2.14
C PHE A 58 4.53 2.29 1.48
N CYS A 59 3.51 3.13 1.27
CA CYS A 59 2.25 2.69 0.71
C CYS A 59 1.85 3.57 -0.46
N PHE A 60 1.25 2.97 -1.48
CA PHE A 60 0.69 3.68 -2.62
C PHE A 60 -0.82 3.47 -2.65
N PHE A 61 -1.55 4.56 -2.85
CA PHE A 61 -2.96 4.53 -3.21
C PHE A 61 -3.05 4.57 -4.73
N ALA A 62 -3.77 3.61 -5.29
CA ALA A 62 -4.19 3.68 -6.68
C ALA A 62 -5.71 3.45 -6.72
N ASN A 63 -6.40 4.23 -7.57
CA ASN A 63 -7.84 4.13 -7.70
C ASN A 63 -8.22 2.71 -8.15
N CYS A 64 -9.16 2.07 -7.45
CA CYS A 64 -9.53 0.68 -7.73
C CYS A 64 -10.15 0.50 -9.13
N ALA A 65 -10.62 1.58 -9.75
CA ALA A 65 -11.15 1.58 -11.11
C ALA A 65 -10.07 1.51 -12.21
N ASP A 66 -8.83 1.90 -11.91
CA ASP A 66 -7.82 2.20 -12.93
C ASP A 66 -6.65 1.20 -12.98
N ILE A 67 -6.65 0.14 -12.16
CA ILE A 67 -5.46 -0.71 -12.03
C ILE A 67 -5.59 -2.02 -12.80
N THR A 68 -4.73 -2.19 -13.81
CA THR A 68 -4.34 -3.50 -14.31
C THR A 68 -3.07 -4.00 -13.58
N TRP A 69 -2.87 -5.31 -13.47
CA TRP A 69 -1.72 -5.90 -12.76
C TRP A 69 -0.37 -5.42 -13.32
N ASP A 70 -0.33 -5.09 -14.61
CA ASP A 70 0.86 -4.61 -15.32
C ASP A 70 1.28 -3.20 -14.88
N GLU A 71 0.33 -2.30 -14.60
CA GLU A 71 0.63 -0.95 -14.12
C GLU A 71 1.15 -0.93 -12.68
N LEU A 72 0.67 -1.87 -11.85
CA LEU A 72 1.23 -2.06 -10.51
C LEU A 72 2.67 -2.58 -10.57
N LEU A 73 2.96 -3.52 -11.48
CA LEU A 73 4.31 -4.05 -11.68
C LEU A 73 5.28 -2.96 -12.17
N LEU A 74 4.83 -2.09 -13.10
CA LEU A 74 5.61 -0.95 -13.57
C LEU A 74 5.92 0.04 -12.43
N LYS A 75 4.92 0.42 -11.63
CA LYS A 75 5.15 1.31 -10.47
C LYS A 75 6.10 0.69 -9.46
N THR A 76 6.00 -0.60 -9.17
CA THR A 76 6.96 -1.25 -8.26
C THR A 76 8.40 -1.20 -8.79
N ARG A 77 8.61 -1.32 -10.11
CA ARG A 77 9.95 -1.26 -10.72
C ARG A 77 10.53 0.16 -10.77
N GLU A 78 9.72 1.18 -11.03
CA GLU A 78 10.16 2.58 -11.03
C GLU A 78 10.68 3.03 -9.64
N PHE A 79 10.13 2.46 -8.57
CA PHE A 79 10.55 2.75 -7.19
C PHE A 79 11.64 1.80 -6.66
N GLY A 80 12.29 1.02 -7.53
CA GLY A 80 13.41 0.15 -7.15
C GLY A 80 13.00 -1.07 -6.30
N ILE A 81 11.73 -1.48 -6.37
CA ILE A 81 11.21 -2.64 -5.65
C ILE A 81 11.42 -3.85 -6.54
N HIS A 82 12.44 -4.63 -6.23
CA HIS A 82 12.64 -5.93 -6.86
C HIS A 82 11.67 -6.93 -6.21
N SER A 83 10.63 -7.32 -6.95
CA SER A 83 9.91 -8.56 -6.67
C SER A 83 10.92 -9.71 -6.78
N SER A 84 11.21 -10.36 -5.65
CA SER A 84 11.98 -11.60 -5.63
C SER A 84 11.14 -12.75 -6.16
#